data_AF-A0A533SFL6-F1
#
_entry.id   AF-A0A533SFL6-F1
#
_cell.length_a   1.000
_cell.length_b   1.000
_cell.length_c   1.000
_cell.angle_alpha   90.00
_cell.angle_beta   90.00
_cell.angle_gamma   90.00
#
_symmetry.space_group_name_H-M   'P 1'
#
loop_
_entity.id
_entity.type
_entity.pdbx_description
1 polymer ?
#
loop_
_entity_poly.entity_id
_entity_poly.type
_entity_poly.pdbx_seq_one_letter_code
_entity_poly.pdbx_strand_id
1 'polypeptide(L)'
;GMMFWLGVGFETPIVVYFLARLNIVSSQALLRQWRIAVVVIAIAAAIITPTVDPVNMSLLMAPLIVLYFISVLFARIAQKPRSEQ
;
A
#
# COMPACT_ATOMS: atom_id res chain seq x y z
N GLY A 1 5.45 17.87 -7.78
CA GLY A 1 6.21 16.62 -7.90
C GLY A 1 5.75 15.60 -6.89
N MET A 2 6.24 15.68 -5.65
CA MET A 2 6.03 14.66 -4.61
C MET A 2 4.59 14.55 -4.09
N MET A 3 3.90 15.67 -3.89
CA MET A 3 2.49 15.69 -3.44
C MET A 3 1.55 14.98 -4.42
N PHE A 4 1.83 15.03 -5.72
CA PHE A 4 1.05 14.33 -6.73
C PHE A 4 1.16 12.81 -6.56
N TRP A 5 2.37 12.28 -6.43
CA TRP A 5 2.60 10.86 -6.22
C TRP A 5 2.06 10.34 -4.90
N LEU A 6 2.16 11.14 -3.83
CA LEU A 6 1.49 10.83 -2.57
C LEU A 6 -0.03 10.76 -2.77
N GLY A 7 -0.62 11.73 -3.48
CA GLY A 7 -2.05 11.74 -3.85
C GLY A 7 -2.49 10.46 -4.57
N VAL A 8 -1.74 10.03 -5.58
CA VAL A 8 -1.97 8.74 -6.26
C VAL A 8 -1.85 7.56 -5.29
N GLY A 9 -0.89 7.61 -4.37
CA GLY A 9 -0.73 6.63 -3.30
C GLY A 9 -1.99 6.49 -2.43
N PHE A 10 -2.70 7.57 -2.14
CA PHE A 10 -3.95 7.54 -1.34
C PHE A 10 -5.09 6.78 -2.01
N GLU A 11 -5.03 6.51 -3.31
CA GLU A 11 -6.02 5.69 -4.01
C GLU A 11 -5.81 4.19 -3.76
N THR A 12 -4.59 3.78 -3.42
CA THR A 12 -4.23 2.37 -3.23
C THR A 12 -5.09 1.61 -2.22
N PRO A 13 -5.51 2.17 -1.05
CA PRO A 13 -6.36 1.47 -0.11
C PRO A 13 -7.75 1.18 -0.67
N ILE A 14 -8.31 2.12 -1.45
CA ILE A 14 -9.62 1.96 -2.08
C ILE A 14 -9.53 0.90 -3.18
N VAL A 15 -8.50 0.96 -4.03
CA VAL A 15 -8.28 -0.05 -5.08
C VAL A 15 -8.13 -1.45 -4.48
N VAL A 16 -7.28 -1.59 -3.46
CA VAL A 16 -7.05 -2.87 -2.77
C VAL A 16 -8.32 -3.36 -2.08
N TYR A 17 -9.13 -2.48 -1.48
CA TYR A 17 -10.43 -2.84 -0.91
C TYR A 17 -11.36 -3.47 -1.95
N PHE A 18 -11.51 -2.84 -3.13
CA PHE A 18 -12.36 -3.37 -4.20
C PHE A 18 -11.83 -4.69 -4.74
N LEU A 19 -10.53 -4.80 -5.00
CA LEU A 19 -9.92 -6.05 -5.44
C LEU A 19 -10.10 -7.17 -4.41
N ALA A 20 -10.00 -6.86 -3.12
CA ALA A 20 -10.22 -7.80 -2.03
C ALA A 20 -11.69 -8.24 -1.94
N ARG A 21 -12.63 -7.31 -2.15
CA ARG A 21 -14.07 -7.60 -2.19
C ARG A 21 -14.44 -8.52 -3.36
N LEU A 22 -13.74 -8.39 -4.49
CA LEU A 22 -13.87 -9.27 -5.65
C LEU A 22 -13.11 -10.61 -5.49
N ASN A 23 -12.50 -10.87 -4.33
CA ASN A 23 -11.64 -12.03 -4.06
C ASN A 23 -10.43 -12.16 -5.01
N ILE A 24 -10.02 -11.07 -5.67
CA ILE A 24 -8.85 -11.05 -6.57
C ILE A 24 -7.55 -11.03 -5.76
N VAL A 25 -7.53 -10.29 -4.65
CA VAL A 25 -6.37 -10.23 -3.73
C VAL A 25 -6.79 -10.71 -2.35
N SER A 26 -5.90 -11.42 -1.65
CA SER A 26 -6.09 -11.88 -0.27
C SER A 26 -5.34 -10.99 0.72
N SER A 27 -6.00 -10.62 1.81
CA SER A 27 -5.39 -9.84 2.89
C SER A 27 -4.25 -10.59 3.57
N GLN A 28 -4.35 -11.92 3.65
CA GLN A 28 -3.29 -12.79 4.16
C GLN A 28 -2.10 -12.82 3.20
N ALA A 29 -2.34 -12.87 1.89
CA ALA A 29 -1.28 -12.83 0.89
C ALA A 29 -0.53 -11.50 0.94
N LEU A 30 -1.26 -10.38 1.01
CA LEU A 30 -0.65 -9.06 1.18
C LEU A 30 0.19 -9.01 2.46
N LEU A 31 -0.36 -9.41 3.61
CA LEU A 31 0.42 -9.47 4.85
C LEU A 31 1.66 -10.35 4.75
N ARG A 32 1.61 -11.48 4.06
CA ARG A 32 2.76 -12.37 3.89
C ARG A 32 3.85 -11.75 3.01
N GLN A 33 3.45 -10.94 2.04
CA GLN A 33 4.31 -10.31 1.04
C GLN A 33 4.67 -8.85 1.36
N TRP A 34 4.48 -8.41 2.61
CA TRP A 34 4.76 -7.02 3.03
C TRP A 34 6.19 -6.55 2.70
N ARG A 35 7.18 -7.46 2.74
CA ARG A 35 8.57 -7.15 2.37
C ARG A 35 8.71 -6.78 0.90
N ILE A 36 7.96 -7.43 0.01
CA ILE A 36 7.93 -7.11 -1.42
C ILE A 36 7.33 -5.71 -1.61
N ALA A 37 6.26 -5.39 -0.89
CA ALA A 37 5.66 -4.06 -0.93
C ALA A 37 6.65 -2.97 -0.50
N VAL A 38 7.43 -3.20 0.56
CA VAL A 38 8.48 -2.25 1.00
C VAL A 38 9.53 -2.05 -0.09
N VAL A 39 9.98 -3.11 -0.78
CA VAL A 39 10.93 -3.00 -1.90
C VAL A 39 10.34 -2.21 -3.07
N VAL A 40 9.08 -2.49 -3.45
CA VAL A 40 8.39 -1.73 -4.50
C VAL A 40 8.25 -0.26 -4.13
N ILE A 41 7.92 0.04 -2.88
CA ILE A 41 7.82 1.40 -2.36
C ILE A 41 9.20 2.09 -2.37
N ALA A 42 10.27 1.39 -2.04
CA ALA A 42 11.64 1.92 -2.11
C ALA A 42 12.05 2.27 -3.55
N ILE A 43 11.74 1.39 -4.52
CA ILE A 43 11.98 1.64 -5.95
C ILE A 43 11.17 2.83 -6.43
N ALA A 44 9.88 2.90 -6.08
CA ALA A 44 9.03 4.04 -6.42
C ALA A 44 9.58 5.34 -5.81
N ALA A 45 9.99 5.30 -4.54
CA ALA A 45 10.58 6.46 -3.88
C ALA A 45 11.84 6.94 -4.61
N ALA A 46 12.74 6.04 -5.00
CA ALA A 46 13.95 6.38 -5.75
C ALA A 46 13.67 7.08 -7.09
N ILE A 47 12.57 6.72 -7.76
CA ILE A 47 12.14 7.34 -9.03
C ILE A 47 11.50 8.71 -8.79
N ILE A 48 10.76 8.86 -7.69
CA ILE A 48 10.00 10.08 -7.39
C ILE A 48 10.90 11.17 -6.78
N THR A 49 11.84 10.79 -5.91
CA THR A 49 12.73 11.74 -5.25
C THR A 49 13.79 12.25 -6.22
N PRO A 50 13.96 13.58 -6.34
CA PRO A 50 14.99 14.14 -7.23
C PRO A 50 16.41 13.87 -6.73
N THR A 51 16.58 13.63 -5.42
CA THR A 51 17.84 13.26 -4.78
C THR A 51 17.72 11.83 -4.26
N VAL A 52 18.68 10.96 -4.61
CA VAL A 52 18.74 9.56 -4.16
C VAL A 52 19.45 9.51 -2.79
N ASP A 53 18.92 10.25 -1.83
CA ASP A 53 19.42 10.27 -0.46
C ASP A 53 18.54 9.39 0.45
N PRO A 54 19.13 8.49 1.27
CA PRO A 54 18.35 7.53 2.06
C PRO A 54 17.37 8.18 3.05
N VAL A 55 17.65 9.40 3.51
CA VAL A 55 16.82 10.11 4.49
C VAL A 55 15.53 10.62 3.85
N ASN A 56 15.61 11.35 2.74
CA ASN A 56 14.43 11.86 2.03
C ASN A 56 13.62 10.72 1.40
N MET A 57 14.29 9.68 0.89
CA MET A 57 13.60 8.48 0.43
C MET A 57 12.81 7.82 1.57
N SER A 58 13.43 7.65 2.74
CA SER A 58 12.74 7.09 3.92
C SER A 58 11.55 7.94 4.36
N LEU A 59 11.65 9.28 4.27
CA LEU A 59 10.55 10.20 4.53
C LEU A 59 9.35 9.99 3.59
N LEU A 60 9.60 9.66 2.31
CA LEU A 60 8.54 9.32 1.34
C LEU A 60 7.99 7.91 1.55
N MET A 61 8.89 6.96 1.84
CA MET A 61 8.52 5.56 2.03
C MET A 61 7.62 5.39 3.26
N ALA A 62 7.88 6.14 4.34
CA ALA A 62 7.10 6.05 5.58
C ALA A 62 5.57 6.19 5.36
N PRO A 63 5.05 7.27 4.76
CA PRO A 63 3.62 7.40 4.50
C PRO A 63 3.10 6.35 3.49
N LEU A 64 3.88 5.95 2.48
CA LEU A 64 3.47 4.92 1.52
C LEU A 64 3.36 3.53 2.16
N ILE A 65 4.26 3.19 3.08
CA ILE A 65 4.20 1.94 3.85
C ILE A 65 2.98 1.96 4.77
N VAL A 66 2.67 3.08 5.41
CA VAL A 66 1.45 3.24 6.21
C VAL A 66 0.21 3.00 5.34
N LEU A 67 0.14 3.60 4.16
CA LEU A 67 -0.96 3.38 3.21
C LEU A 67 -1.08 1.92 2.77
N TYR A 68 0.04 1.22 2.59
CA TYR A 68 0.03 -0.21 2.32
C TYR A 68 -0.61 -1.02 3.46
N PHE A 69 -0.24 -0.76 4.72
CA PHE A 69 -0.86 -1.45 5.85
C PHE A 69 -2.34 -1.09 6.04
N ILE A 70 -2.74 0.15 5.74
CA ILE A 70 -4.16 0.56 5.70
C ILE A 70 -4.90 -0.22 4.60
N SER A 71 -4.31 -0.34 3.41
CA SER A 71 -4.86 -1.15 2.30
C SER A 71 -5.09 -2.60 2.73
N VAL A 72 -4.15 -3.18 3.46
CA VAL A 72 -4.25 -4.54 4.00
C VAL A 72 -5.39 -4.68 5.03
N LEU A 73 -5.54 -3.69 5.91
CA LEU A 73 -6.66 -3.65 6.86
C LEU A 73 -8.00 -3.60 6.12
N PHE A 74 -8.10 -2.76 5.10
CA PHE A 74 -9.29 -2.65 4.27
C PHE A 74 -9.57 -3.95 3.51
N ALA A 75 -8.54 -4.63 2.99
CA ALA A 75 -8.70 -5.94 2.37
C ALA A 75 -9.25 -6.99 3.37
N ARG A 76 -8.81 -6.97 4.64
CA ARG A 76 -9.38 -7.85 5.68
C ARG A 76 -10.85 -7.56 5.93
N ILE A 77 -11.22 -6.28 6.03
CA ILE A 77 -12.61 -5.87 6.24
C ILE A 77 -13.48 -6.31 5.05
N ALA A 78 -12.99 -6.14 3.82
CA ALA A 78 -13.69 -6.54 2.60
C ALA A 78 -13.88 -8.06 2.47
N GLN A 79 -12.91 -8.85 2.93
CA GLN A 79 -12.91 -10.32 2.82
C GLN A 79 -13.66 -11.02 3.93
N LYS A 80 -13.92 -10.36 5.08
CA LYS A 80 -14.61 -11.01 6.20
C LYS A 80 -15.98 -11.49 5.72
N PRO A 81 -16.20 -12.81 5.56
CA PRO A 81 -17.51 -13.31 5.17
C PRO A 81 -18.47 -12.95 6.29
N ARG A 82 -19.67 -12.48 5.93
CA ARG A 82 -20.78 -12.37 6.86
C ARG A 82 -21.26 -13.77 7.23
N SER A 83 -20.51 -14.44 8.10
CA SER A 83 -20.98 -15.52 8.98
C SER A 83 -20.68 -14.98 10.38
N GLU A 84 -21.63 -14.41 11.14
CA GLU A 84 -22.97 -14.91 11.46
C GLU A 84 -24.00 -13.75 11.57
N GLN A 85 -25.11 -13.88 10.85
CA GLN A 85 -26.47 -13.69 11.37
C GLN A 85 -27.28 -14.89 10.93
#